data_AF-A0A9D9RU05-F1
#
_entry.id   AF-A0A9D9RU05-F1
#
_cell.length_a   1.000
_cell.length_b   1.000
_cell.length_c   1.000
_cell.angle_alpha   90.00
_cell.angle_beta   90.00
_cell.angle_gamma   90.00
#
_symmetry.space_group_name_H-M   'P 1'
#
loop_
_entity.id
_entity.type
_entity.pdbx_description
1 polymer ?
#
loop_
_entity_poly.entity_id
_entity_poly.type
_entity_poly.pdbx_seq_one_letter_code
_entity_poly.pdbx_strand_id
1 'polypeptide(L)'
;MIKNNIIMVLVLMSLFAVSSCQSIRPAVFSEQCSAPCWRNIKPGETQFQDAVDLIKRFPDLNPKDIGIGHPGNIFSDGVVFRLTNGDEIRIYAVDNIVALIDYYSPNGVAIEECIKVFGEPEFAVQYSKLSSGGLPVVPSSSQYIWFTAINPSQGTAITYETANSFDLDAGTKISIFSYFDVGSFDELYKSNVLISFDPLGEVPQDKLHVWKGYGDIRILYP
;
A
#
# COMPACT_ATOMS: atom_id res chain seq x y z
N MET A 1 58.65 3.47 -14.25
CA MET A 1 57.56 4.36 -13.82
C MET A 1 56.20 4.06 -14.45
N ILE A 2 56.10 3.59 -15.70
CA ILE A 2 54.80 3.35 -16.39
C ILE A 2 53.98 2.18 -15.80
N LYS A 3 54.64 1.16 -15.23
CA LYS A 3 53.98 -0.07 -14.73
C LYS A 3 53.09 0.13 -13.49
N ASN A 4 53.41 1.11 -12.63
CA ASN A 4 52.63 1.39 -11.41
C ASN A 4 51.33 2.15 -11.69
N ASN A 5 51.28 2.95 -12.77
CA ASN A 5 50.09 3.71 -13.15
C ASN A 5 48.97 2.81 -13.74
N ILE A 6 49.33 1.71 -14.42
CA ILE A 6 48.34 0.79 -14.99
C ILE A 6 47.60 0.00 -13.90
N ILE A 7 48.32 -0.40 -12.84
CA ILE A 7 47.72 -1.13 -11.71
C ILE A 7 46.72 -0.23 -10.95
N MET A 8 47.04 1.05 -10.76
CA MET A 8 46.16 2.00 -10.08
C MET A 8 44.87 2.27 -10.87
N VAL A 9 44.95 2.36 -12.21
CA VAL A 9 43.77 2.53 -13.07
C VAL A 9 42.86 1.29 -13.05
N LEU A 10 43.43 0.08 -13.04
CA LEU A 10 42.66 -1.16 -12.93
C LEU A 10 41.96 -1.31 -11.57
N VAL A 11 42.59 -0.85 -10.48
CA VAL A 11 41.97 -0.82 -9.14
C VAL A 11 40.85 0.23 -9.06
N LEU A 12 41.01 1.40 -9.70
CA LEU A 12 39.92 2.38 -9.76
C LEU A 12 38.73 1.86 -10.59
N MET A 13 38.97 1.22 -11.75
CA MET A 13 37.89 0.66 -12.56
C MET A 13 37.16 -0.50 -11.87
N SER A 14 37.86 -1.33 -11.08
CA SER A 14 37.19 -2.39 -10.29
C SER A 14 36.36 -1.84 -9.14
N LEU A 15 36.77 -0.71 -8.52
CA LEU A 15 35.98 -0.01 -7.50
C LEU A 15 34.68 0.60 -8.06
N PHE A 16 34.66 1.06 -9.32
CA PHE A 16 33.42 1.53 -9.97
C PHE A 16 32.47 0.40 -10.39
N ALA A 17 32.98 -0.81 -10.63
CA ALA A 17 32.15 -1.95 -11.05
C ALA A 17 31.30 -2.54 -9.92
N VAL A 18 31.68 -2.35 -8.65
CA VAL A 18 30.94 -2.91 -7.50
C VAL A 18 29.77 -2.03 -7.04
N SER A 19 29.64 -0.81 -7.57
CA SER A 19 28.62 0.16 -7.12
C SER A 19 27.28 0.06 -7.87
N SER A 20 27.14 -0.83 -8.84
CA SER A 20 25.99 -0.80 -9.76
C SER A 20 24.86 -1.80 -9.45
N CYS A 21 24.88 -2.45 -8.28
CA CYS A 21 23.79 -3.29 -7.80
C CYS A 21 23.01 -2.54 -6.70
N GLN A 22 22.42 -1.39 -7.05
CA GLN A 22 21.34 -0.85 -6.22
C GLN A 22 20.11 -1.71 -6.49
N SER A 23 19.70 -2.55 -5.52
CA SER A 23 18.39 -3.19 -5.61
C SER A 23 17.34 -2.09 -5.70
N ILE A 24 16.63 -2.03 -6.82
CA ILE A 24 15.54 -1.07 -7.01
C ILE A 24 14.44 -1.47 -6.01
N ARG A 25 14.37 -0.75 -4.90
CA ARG A 25 13.33 -0.97 -3.89
C ARG A 25 11.99 -0.52 -4.47
N PRO A 26 10.90 -1.28 -4.29
CA PRO A 26 9.56 -0.86 -4.73
C PRO A 26 9.21 0.54 -4.21
N ALA A 27 8.63 1.40 -5.07
CA ALA A 27 8.34 2.80 -4.74
C ALA A 27 7.27 2.97 -3.64
N VAL A 28 6.52 1.90 -3.34
CA VAL A 28 5.65 1.82 -2.17
C VAL A 28 6.44 1.96 -0.87
N PHE A 29 7.69 1.48 -0.81
CA PHE A 29 8.53 1.62 0.37
C PHE A 29 9.32 2.93 0.29
N SER A 30 8.94 3.91 1.09
CA SER A 30 9.66 5.18 1.17
C SER A 30 11.04 4.97 1.81
N GLU A 31 12.07 5.59 1.21
CA GLU A 31 13.41 5.68 1.81
C GLU A 31 13.56 6.92 2.71
N GLN A 32 12.62 7.86 2.62
CA GLN A 32 12.71 9.17 3.27
C GLN A 32 12.22 9.14 4.72
N CYS A 33 11.31 8.22 5.05
CA CYS A 33 10.74 8.07 6.37
C CYS A 33 10.21 6.65 6.60
N SER A 34 9.94 6.32 7.86
CA SER A 34 9.31 5.06 8.28
C SER A 34 7.80 5.20 8.38
N ALA A 35 7.09 4.08 8.22
CA ALA A 35 5.64 4.01 8.41
C ALA A 35 5.18 4.66 9.75
N PRO A 36 4.03 5.36 9.77
CA PRO A 36 3.04 5.50 8.69
C PRO A 36 3.39 6.59 7.64
N CYS A 37 4.61 7.14 7.65
CA CYS A 37 5.00 8.14 6.68
C CYS A 37 5.39 7.51 5.33
N TRP A 38 4.93 8.13 4.24
CA TRP A 38 5.32 7.81 2.88
C TRP A 38 5.78 9.08 2.15
N ARG A 39 7.05 9.13 1.73
CA ARG A 39 7.67 10.27 1.03
C ARG A 39 7.45 11.63 1.71
N ASN A 40 7.59 11.65 3.04
CA ASN A 40 7.36 12.81 3.92
C ASN A 40 5.89 13.25 4.04
N ILE A 41 4.93 12.45 3.57
CA ILE A 41 3.51 12.64 3.85
C ILE A 41 3.16 11.66 4.97
N LYS A 42 2.80 12.21 6.13
CA LYS A 42 2.47 11.45 7.33
C LYS A 42 0.99 11.64 7.67
N PRO A 43 0.18 10.58 7.58
CA PRO A 43 -1.19 10.59 8.08
C PRO A 43 -1.27 11.02 9.55
N GLY A 44 -2.30 11.79 9.90
CA GLY A 44 -2.52 12.38 11.22
C GLY A 44 -1.74 13.67 11.48
N GLU A 45 -0.79 14.03 10.61
CA GLU A 45 0.10 15.20 10.80
C GLU A 45 0.18 16.12 9.59
N THR A 46 0.24 15.57 8.37
CA THR A 46 0.44 16.37 7.16
C THR A 46 -0.87 17.02 6.71
N GLN A 47 -0.86 18.33 6.51
CA GLN A 47 -1.99 19.03 5.91
C GLN A 47 -2.16 18.62 4.45
N PHE A 48 -3.40 18.51 3.98
CA PHE A 48 -3.71 18.06 2.63
C PHE A 48 -3.06 18.92 1.55
N GLN A 49 -3.09 20.25 1.71
CA GLN A 49 -2.46 21.16 0.75
C GLN A 49 -0.93 21.00 0.70
N ASP A 50 -0.28 20.74 1.85
CA ASP A 50 1.16 20.48 1.90
C ASP A 50 1.52 19.17 1.19
N ALA A 51 0.67 18.13 1.35
CA ALA A 51 0.81 16.87 0.63
C ALA A 51 0.68 17.08 -0.89
N VAL A 52 -0.31 17.85 -1.35
CA VAL A 52 -0.48 18.19 -2.78
C VAL A 52 0.74 18.93 -3.33
N ASP A 53 1.32 19.86 -2.57
CA ASP A 53 2.50 20.61 -3.00
C ASP A 53 3.78 19.77 -2.95
N LEU A 54 3.88 18.78 -2.06
CA LEU A 54 4.93 17.76 -2.09
C LEU A 54 4.82 16.88 -3.35
N ILE A 55 3.63 16.39 -3.66
CA ILE A 55 3.38 15.53 -4.84
C ILE A 55 3.84 16.23 -6.12
N LYS A 56 3.48 17.50 -6.33
CA LYS A 56 3.87 18.26 -7.53
C LYS A 56 5.40 18.35 -7.75
N ARG A 57 6.20 18.08 -6.72
CA ARG A 57 7.68 18.09 -6.77
C ARG A 57 8.28 16.70 -6.99
N PHE A 58 7.49 15.64 -7.07
CA PHE A 58 7.99 14.30 -7.30
C PHE A 58 8.61 14.18 -8.71
N PRO A 59 9.86 13.69 -8.82
CA PRO A 59 10.55 13.60 -10.11
C PRO A 59 9.97 12.52 -11.03
N ASP A 60 9.25 11.57 -10.44
CA ASP A 60 8.63 10.41 -11.09
C ASP A 60 7.11 10.59 -11.26
N LEU A 61 6.61 11.82 -11.18
CA LEU A 61 5.20 12.14 -11.42
C LEU A 61 4.97 12.56 -12.87
N ASN A 62 3.86 12.10 -13.46
CA ASN A 62 3.30 12.74 -14.64
C ASN A 62 2.31 13.84 -14.21
N PRO A 63 2.61 15.14 -14.38
CA PRO A 63 1.76 16.22 -13.84
C PRO A 63 0.33 16.25 -14.38
N LYS A 64 0.09 15.60 -15.54
CA LYS A 64 -1.24 15.52 -16.16
C LYS A 64 -2.16 14.49 -15.49
N ASP A 65 -1.59 13.62 -14.64
CA ASP A 65 -2.32 12.51 -14.04
C ASP A 65 -2.80 12.85 -12.61
N ILE A 66 -2.68 14.11 -12.17
CA ILE A 66 -3.18 14.56 -10.87
C ILE A 66 -4.68 14.93 -10.99
N GLY A 67 -5.53 14.22 -10.25
CA GLY A 67 -6.93 14.58 -10.04
C GLY A 67 -7.18 14.94 -8.58
N ILE A 68 -7.81 16.09 -8.32
CA ILE A 68 -8.22 16.52 -6.98
C ILE A 68 -9.75 16.54 -6.92
N GLY A 69 -10.34 16.04 -5.84
CA GLY A 69 -11.79 15.99 -5.67
C GLY A 69 -12.23 15.71 -4.24
N HIS A 70 -13.54 15.59 -4.05
CA HIS A 70 -14.16 15.24 -2.78
C HIS A 70 -14.64 13.78 -2.88
N PRO A 71 -13.96 12.83 -2.23
CA PRO A 71 -14.24 11.41 -2.41
C PRO A 71 -15.55 10.97 -1.73
N GLY A 72 -16.05 11.73 -0.76
CA GLY A 72 -17.20 11.37 0.06
C GLY A 72 -16.81 10.43 1.22
N ASN A 73 -17.81 9.71 1.76
CA ASN A 73 -17.68 8.98 3.02
C ASN A 73 -17.25 9.92 4.17
N ILE A 74 -16.19 9.58 4.90
CA ILE A 74 -15.62 10.40 5.98
C ILE A 74 -14.61 11.46 5.48
N PHE A 75 -14.23 11.43 4.20
CA PHE A 75 -13.15 12.27 3.69
C PHE A 75 -13.67 13.62 3.18
N SER A 76 -13.02 14.71 3.60
CA SER A 76 -13.28 16.05 3.07
C SER A 76 -12.66 16.22 1.69
N ASP A 77 -11.45 15.72 1.49
CA ASP A 77 -10.66 15.96 0.28
C ASP A 77 -9.90 14.70 -0.15
N GLY A 78 -9.56 14.63 -1.43
CA GLY A 78 -8.71 13.59 -1.97
C GLY A 78 -7.92 14.03 -3.20
N VAL A 79 -6.75 13.43 -3.37
CA VAL A 79 -5.93 13.54 -4.57
C VAL A 79 -5.55 12.16 -5.07
N VAL A 80 -5.73 11.93 -6.37
CA VAL A 80 -5.27 10.73 -7.07
C VAL A 80 -4.20 11.12 -8.07
N PHE A 81 -3.16 10.31 -8.18
CA PHE A 81 -2.10 10.49 -9.18
C PHE A 81 -1.41 9.18 -9.53
N ARG A 82 -0.63 9.21 -10.61
CA ARG A 82 0.14 8.05 -11.08
C ARG A 82 1.62 8.39 -11.24
N LEU A 83 2.47 7.48 -10.77
CA LEU A 83 3.92 7.55 -11.00
C LEU A 83 4.28 7.01 -12.38
N THR A 84 5.46 7.35 -12.89
CA THR A 84 5.94 6.92 -14.21
C THR A 84 6.10 5.41 -14.35
N ASN A 85 6.21 4.68 -13.24
CA ASN A 85 6.27 3.21 -13.21
C ASN A 85 4.88 2.54 -13.30
N GLY A 86 3.80 3.34 -13.32
CA GLY A 86 2.41 2.86 -13.42
C GLY A 86 1.69 2.70 -12.08
N ASP A 87 2.37 2.88 -10.95
CA ASP A 87 1.75 2.82 -9.63
C ASP A 87 0.77 4.00 -9.45
N GLU A 88 -0.43 3.72 -8.97
CA GLU A 88 -1.47 4.72 -8.68
C GLU A 88 -1.50 4.97 -7.17
N ILE A 89 -1.61 6.24 -6.77
CA ILE A 89 -1.65 6.64 -5.37
C ILE A 89 -2.88 7.50 -5.16
N ARG A 90 -3.57 7.28 -4.05
CA ARG A 90 -4.69 8.09 -3.58
C ARG A 90 -4.41 8.56 -2.17
N ILE A 91 -4.52 9.86 -1.93
CA ILE A 91 -4.37 10.45 -0.60
C ILE A 91 -5.69 11.09 -0.24
N TYR A 92 -6.18 10.78 0.96
CA TYR A 92 -7.44 11.26 1.48
C TYR A 92 -7.24 12.02 2.78
N ALA A 93 -8.03 13.06 2.99
CA ALA A 93 -7.98 13.89 4.17
C ALA A 93 -9.33 13.95 4.90
N VAL A 94 -9.26 14.10 6.22
CA VAL A 94 -10.37 14.42 7.12
C VAL A 94 -10.01 15.75 7.76
N ASP A 95 -10.93 16.73 7.71
CA ASP A 95 -10.72 18.07 8.25
C ASP A 95 -9.38 18.70 7.81
N ASN A 96 -9.05 18.55 6.51
CA ASN A 96 -7.81 19.04 5.86
C ASN A 96 -6.50 18.36 6.35
N ILE A 97 -6.55 17.35 7.21
CA ILE A 97 -5.39 16.54 7.60
C ILE A 97 -5.41 15.21 6.85
N VAL A 98 -4.28 14.81 6.26
CA VAL A 98 -4.16 13.50 5.60
C VAL A 98 -4.48 12.40 6.60
N ALA A 99 -5.43 11.53 6.26
CA ALA A 99 -5.88 10.43 7.10
C ALA A 99 -5.49 9.05 6.52
N LEU A 100 -5.43 8.95 5.19
CA LEU A 100 -5.16 7.70 4.47
C LEU A 100 -4.38 7.97 3.19
N ILE A 101 -3.41 7.11 2.89
CA ILE A 101 -2.69 7.02 1.62
C ILE A 101 -2.84 5.59 1.14
N ASP A 102 -3.56 5.38 0.04
CA ASP A 102 -3.60 4.11 -0.67
C ASP A 102 -2.61 4.11 -1.83
N TYR A 103 -1.91 2.99 -1.98
CA TYR A 103 -0.94 2.74 -3.02
C TYR A 103 -1.33 1.48 -3.78
N TYR A 104 -1.51 1.59 -5.09
CA TYR A 104 -1.87 0.50 -5.98
C TYR A 104 -0.69 0.22 -6.91
N SER A 105 -0.06 -0.94 -6.73
CA SER A 105 1.02 -1.39 -7.58
C SER A 105 0.58 -2.57 -8.45
N PRO A 106 0.50 -2.40 -9.79
CA PRO A 106 0.12 -3.49 -10.69
C PRO A 106 1.15 -4.63 -10.71
N ASN A 107 2.41 -4.35 -10.35
CA ASN A 107 3.47 -5.36 -10.29
C ASN A 107 3.47 -6.13 -8.96
N GLY A 108 2.88 -5.53 -7.93
CA GLY A 108 2.81 -6.05 -6.57
C GLY A 108 4.17 -6.31 -5.90
N VAL A 109 4.12 -6.59 -4.61
CA VAL A 109 5.28 -6.93 -3.78
C VAL A 109 5.01 -8.21 -3.01
N ALA A 110 6.03 -9.04 -2.82
CA ALA A 110 5.84 -10.28 -2.05
C ALA A 110 5.46 -9.93 -0.60
N ILE A 111 4.47 -10.62 -0.02
CA ILE A 111 4.02 -10.35 1.35
C ILE A 111 5.16 -10.46 2.37
N GLU A 112 6.08 -11.40 2.19
CA GLU A 112 7.26 -11.53 3.05
C GLU A 112 8.15 -10.28 3.04
N GLU A 113 8.25 -9.61 1.89
CA GLU A 113 8.98 -8.34 1.79
C GLU A 113 8.21 -7.21 2.47
N CYS A 114 6.87 -7.22 2.37
CA CYS A 114 6.01 -6.28 3.10
C CYS A 114 6.18 -6.43 4.61
N ILE A 115 6.13 -7.67 5.12
CA ILE A 115 6.31 -8.00 6.55
C ILE A 115 7.70 -7.58 7.05
N LYS A 116 8.74 -7.73 6.23
CA LYS A 116 10.10 -7.24 6.58
C LYS A 116 10.16 -5.72 6.75
N VAL A 117 9.37 -4.97 5.99
CA VAL A 117 9.39 -3.50 6.00
C VAL A 117 8.40 -2.91 7.01
N PHE A 118 7.20 -3.49 7.13
CA PHE A 118 6.10 -3.00 7.97
C PHE A 118 5.88 -3.81 9.24
N GLY A 119 6.71 -4.81 9.53
CA GLY A 119 6.49 -5.74 10.63
C GLY A 119 5.39 -6.77 10.36
N GLU A 120 5.29 -7.75 11.26
CA GLU A 120 4.19 -8.72 11.22
C GLU A 120 2.86 -8.02 11.46
N PRO A 121 1.79 -8.35 10.69
CA PRO A 121 0.45 -7.87 10.95
C PRO A 121 -0.02 -8.21 12.36
N GLU A 122 -0.70 -7.28 13.02
CA GLU A 122 -1.40 -7.54 14.28
C GLU A 122 -2.73 -8.27 13.99
N PHE A 123 -3.39 -7.86 12.92
CA PHE A 123 -4.72 -8.31 12.56
C PHE A 123 -4.85 -8.68 11.08
N ALA A 124 -5.90 -9.43 10.78
CA ALA A 124 -6.35 -9.73 9.44
C ALA A 124 -7.88 -9.74 9.38
N VAL A 125 -8.41 -9.38 8.23
CA VAL A 125 -9.84 -9.38 7.96
C VAL A 125 -10.08 -9.79 6.52
N GLN A 126 -11.13 -10.58 6.31
CA GLN A 126 -11.63 -10.92 4.99
C GLN A 126 -12.97 -10.26 4.72
N TYR A 127 -13.12 -9.73 3.52
CA TYR A 127 -14.35 -9.16 3.02
C TYR A 127 -14.70 -9.79 1.67
N SER A 128 -15.79 -10.56 1.63
CA SER A 128 -16.32 -11.10 0.39
C SER A 128 -17.44 -10.23 -0.13
N LYS A 129 -17.34 -9.74 -1.37
CA LYS A 129 -18.52 -9.20 -2.05
C LYS A 129 -19.34 -10.37 -2.56
N LEU A 130 -20.38 -10.76 -1.83
CA LEU A 130 -21.47 -11.51 -2.44
C LEU A 130 -22.06 -10.57 -3.49
N SER A 131 -21.94 -10.94 -4.77
CA SER A 131 -22.57 -10.25 -5.90
C SER A 131 -24.10 -10.35 -5.80
N SER A 132 -24.66 -9.69 -4.79
CA SER A 132 -26.09 -9.58 -4.54
C SER A 132 -26.53 -8.19 -4.96
N GLY A 133 -26.93 -8.07 -6.23
CA GLY A 133 -27.64 -6.89 -6.71
C GLY A 133 -27.07 -6.26 -7.98
N GLY A 134 -27.43 -6.83 -9.13
CA GLY A 134 -27.61 -6.04 -10.36
C GLY A 134 -26.38 -5.78 -11.23
N LEU A 135 -25.84 -6.84 -11.85
CA LEU A 135 -25.50 -6.93 -13.29
C LEU A 135 -24.90 -8.34 -13.55
N PRO A 136 -25.27 -9.06 -14.63
CA PRO A 136 -25.06 -10.51 -14.70
C PRO A 136 -23.88 -10.89 -15.60
N VAL A 137 -22.61 -10.84 -15.13
CA VAL A 137 -21.52 -11.49 -15.92
C VAL A 137 -20.28 -11.91 -15.12
N VAL A 138 -20.42 -12.41 -13.89
CA VAL A 138 -19.34 -13.22 -13.28
C VAL A 138 -19.96 -14.52 -12.82
N PRO A 139 -19.43 -15.70 -13.22
CA PRO A 139 -19.96 -16.98 -12.78
C PRO A 139 -20.09 -16.99 -11.27
N SER A 140 -21.25 -17.42 -10.78
CA SER A 140 -21.63 -17.48 -9.35
C SER A 140 -20.75 -18.40 -8.48
N SER A 141 -19.61 -18.86 -9.01
CA SER A 141 -18.66 -19.78 -8.37
C SER A 141 -17.34 -19.13 -7.96
N SER A 142 -17.03 -17.91 -8.43
CA SER A 142 -15.80 -17.21 -8.07
C SER A 142 -16.06 -16.32 -6.85
N GLN A 143 -15.93 -16.89 -5.65
CA GLN A 143 -15.90 -16.08 -4.43
C GLN A 143 -14.71 -15.12 -4.51
N TYR A 144 -15.02 -13.83 -4.55
CA TYR A 144 -14.02 -12.78 -4.55
C TYR A 144 -13.84 -12.30 -3.13
N ILE A 145 -12.70 -12.63 -2.52
CA ILE A 145 -12.38 -12.24 -1.16
C ILE A 145 -11.27 -11.19 -1.22
N TRP A 146 -11.51 -10.07 -0.56
CA TRP A 146 -10.50 -9.09 -0.22
C TRP A 146 -9.94 -9.49 1.13
N PHE A 147 -8.66 -9.84 1.16
CA PHE A 147 -7.95 -10.14 2.39
C PHE A 147 -7.06 -8.97 2.74
N THR A 148 -7.24 -8.39 3.92
CA THR A 148 -6.42 -7.27 4.40
C THR A 148 -5.72 -7.67 5.69
N ALA A 149 -4.39 -7.57 5.71
CA ALA A 149 -3.58 -7.69 6.91
C ALA A 149 -3.18 -6.29 7.40
N ILE A 150 -3.32 -6.03 8.70
CA ILE A 150 -3.34 -4.68 9.28
C ILE A 150 -2.38 -4.61 10.47
N ASN A 151 -1.61 -3.53 10.53
CA ASN A 151 -0.79 -3.09 11.67
C ASN A 151 -1.26 -1.74 12.18
N PRO A 152 -2.29 -1.70 13.05
CA PRO A 152 -2.79 -0.45 13.63
C PRO A 152 -1.70 0.34 14.35
N SER A 153 -0.80 -0.32 15.09
CA SER A 153 0.25 0.38 15.83
C SER A 153 1.27 1.07 14.94
N GLN A 154 1.42 0.63 13.68
CA GLN A 154 2.33 1.21 12.70
C GLN A 154 1.62 2.06 11.64
N GLY A 155 0.28 2.06 11.63
CA GLY A 155 -0.54 2.76 10.65
C GLY A 155 -0.35 2.21 9.24
N THR A 156 -0.29 0.89 9.08
CA THR A 156 -0.15 0.24 7.77
C THR A 156 -1.14 -0.89 7.56
N ALA A 157 -1.54 -1.10 6.31
CA ALA A 157 -2.29 -2.28 5.89
C ALA A 157 -1.83 -2.73 4.51
N ILE A 158 -1.98 -4.02 4.24
CA ILE A 158 -1.74 -4.63 2.94
C ILE A 158 -2.95 -5.44 2.53
N THR A 159 -3.40 -5.27 1.29
CA THR A 159 -4.58 -5.95 0.78
C THR A 159 -4.22 -6.82 -0.42
N TYR A 160 -4.68 -8.07 -0.33
CA TYR A 160 -4.58 -9.10 -1.34
C TYR A 160 -5.97 -9.40 -1.90
N GLU A 161 -6.06 -9.40 -3.23
CA GLU A 161 -7.26 -9.75 -3.97
C GLU A 161 -7.18 -11.24 -4.35
N THR A 162 -8.05 -12.08 -3.77
CA THR A 162 -7.92 -13.54 -3.81
C THR A 162 -8.40 -14.17 -5.13
N ALA A 163 -8.39 -13.40 -6.22
CA ALA A 163 -8.88 -13.83 -7.53
C ALA A 163 -8.20 -15.13 -8.02
N ASN A 164 -6.99 -15.40 -7.52
CA ASN A 164 -6.13 -16.48 -7.99
C ASN A 164 -5.85 -17.59 -6.97
N SER A 165 -5.98 -17.32 -5.67
CA SER A 165 -5.69 -18.29 -4.59
C SER A 165 -6.29 -17.84 -3.27
N PHE A 166 -6.68 -18.79 -2.42
CA PHE A 166 -6.97 -18.54 -1.00
C PHE A 166 -5.79 -18.90 -0.10
N ASP A 167 -4.77 -19.57 -0.65
CA ASP A 167 -3.54 -19.89 0.07
C ASP A 167 -2.59 -18.70 0.01
N LEU A 168 -2.24 -18.20 1.19
CA LEU A 168 -1.24 -17.17 1.39
C LEU A 168 0.11 -17.83 1.66
N ASP A 169 1.14 -17.43 0.92
CA ASP A 169 2.52 -17.83 1.13
C ASP A 169 3.46 -16.62 1.08
N ALA A 170 4.72 -16.81 1.45
CA ALA A 170 5.74 -15.76 1.46
C ALA A 170 5.92 -15.04 0.11
N GLY A 171 5.61 -15.69 -1.01
CA GLY A 171 5.73 -15.16 -2.37
C GLY A 171 4.47 -14.47 -2.89
N THR A 172 3.35 -14.54 -2.16
CA THR A 172 2.07 -13.97 -2.58
C THR A 172 2.21 -12.48 -2.81
N LYS A 173 1.77 -12.02 -3.99
CA LYS A 173 1.91 -10.62 -4.42
C LYS A 173 0.77 -9.77 -3.89
N ILE A 174 1.13 -8.77 -3.11
CA ILE A 174 0.28 -7.70 -2.62
C ILE A 174 0.30 -6.56 -3.62
N SER A 175 -0.86 -6.10 -4.07
CA SER A 175 -0.99 -4.99 -5.01
C SER A 175 -1.49 -3.71 -4.36
N ILE A 176 -2.04 -3.78 -3.15
CA ILE A 176 -2.62 -2.63 -2.46
C ILE A 176 -1.98 -2.49 -1.09
N PHE A 177 -1.57 -1.26 -0.79
CA PHE A 177 -0.90 -0.91 0.45
C PHE A 177 -1.50 0.39 0.96
N SER A 178 -1.76 0.46 2.26
CA SER A 178 -2.31 1.64 2.89
C SER A 178 -1.40 2.13 4.00
N TYR A 179 -1.20 3.44 4.06
CA TYR A 179 -0.64 4.14 5.21
C TYR A 179 -1.74 5.00 5.81
N PHE A 180 -1.95 4.93 7.12
CA PHE A 180 -3.07 5.62 7.75
C PHE A 180 -2.70 6.22 9.11
N ASP A 181 -3.54 7.15 9.56
CA ASP A 181 -3.40 7.77 10.87
C ASP A 181 -3.73 6.74 11.96
N VAL A 182 -2.72 6.41 12.78
CA VAL A 182 -2.83 5.48 13.91
C VAL A 182 -3.95 5.91 14.87
N GLY A 183 -4.12 7.22 15.10
CA GLY A 183 -5.15 7.75 15.97
C GLY A 183 -6.57 7.57 15.43
N SER A 184 -6.71 7.39 14.11
CA SER A 184 -7.99 7.29 13.41
C SER A 184 -8.33 5.84 13.00
N PHE A 185 -7.56 4.84 13.44
CA PHE A 185 -7.75 3.44 13.03
C PHE A 185 -9.20 2.96 13.18
N ASP A 186 -9.81 3.16 14.35
CA ASP A 186 -11.18 2.72 14.63
C ASP A 186 -12.20 3.35 13.68
N GLU A 187 -12.05 4.63 13.35
CA GLU A 187 -12.96 5.36 12.46
C GLU A 187 -12.77 4.93 11.00
N LEU A 188 -11.53 4.80 10.55
CA LEU A 188 -11.18 4.33 9.20
C LEU A 188 -11.63 2.87 8.99
N TYR A 189 -11.52 2.02 10.01
CA TYR A 189 -11.98 0.64 9.95
C TYR A 189 -13.52 0.56 9.94
N LYS A 190 -14.22 1.29 10.82
CA LYS A 190 -15.70 1.32 10.90
C LYS A 190 -16.37 1.89 9.65
N SER A 191 -15.72 2.85 8.99
CA SER A 191 -16.20 3.43 7.72
C SER A 191 -15.85 2.57 6.49
N ASN A 192 -15.19 1.42 6.71
CA ASN A 192 -14.78 0.42 5.72
C ASN A 192 -13.74 0.90 4.70
N VAL A 193 -13.17 2.09 4.86
CA VAL A 193 -12.21 2.66 3.90
C VAL A 193 -10.86 1.93 3.90
N LEU A 194 -10.52 1.22 4.99
CA LEU A 194 -9.29 0.40 5.06
C LEU A 194 -9.40 -0.99 4.43
N ILE A 195 -10.62 -1.46 4.13
CA ILE A 195 -10.89 -2.89 3.86
C ILE A 195 -11.81 -3.11 2.66
N SER A 196 -12.52 -2.06 2.22
CA SER A 196 -13.49 -2.11 1.14
C SER A 196 -13.40 -0.83 0.30
N PHE A 197 -13.39 -0.99 -1.02
CA PHE A 197 -13.64 0.11 -1.97
C PHE A 197 -15.14 0.36 -2.18
N ASP A 198 -16.00 -0.39 -1.51
CA ASP A 198 -17.45 -0.28 -1.57
C ASP A 198 -17.98 0.33 -0.26
N PRO A 199 -18.47 1.58 -0.27
CA PRO A 199 -18.92 2.30 0.91
C PRO A 199 -20.25 1.79 1.48
N LEU A 200 -20.88 0.78 0.87
CA LEU A 200 -22.25 0.36 1.17
C LEU A 200 -22.37 -0.86 2.12
N GLY A 201 -21.26 -1.43 2.59
CA GLY A 201 -21.30 -2.57 3.52
C GLY A 201 -20.61 -2.25 4.82
N GLU A 202 -21.33 -2.29 5.95
CA GLU A 202 -20.71 -2.34 7.27
C GLU A 202 -19.90 -3.64 7.39
N VAL A 203 -18.60 -3.56 7.66
CA VAL A 203 -17.81 -4.71 8.10
C VAL A 203 -17.96 -4.85 9.60
N PRO A 204 -18.55 -5.97 10.08
CA PRO A 204 -18.70 -6.20 11.50
C PRO A 204 -17.32 -6.26 12.19
N GLN A 205 -17.15 -5.54 13.30
CA GLN A 205 -15.89 -5.49 14.07
C GLN A 205 -15.43 -6.87 14.55
N ASP A 206 -16.35 -7.81 14.72
CA ASP A 206 -16.12 -9.21 15.08
C ASP A 206 -15.41 -10.02 13.98
N LYS A 207 -15.17 -9.42 12.80
CA LYS A 207 -14.38 -10.03 11.71
C LYS A 207 -12.89 -9.67 11.74
N LEU A 208 -12.44 -8.91 12.73
CA LEU A 208 -11.02 -8.67 12.93
C LEU A 208 -10.40 -9.87 13.66
N HIS A 209 -9.55 -10.62 12.97
CA HIS A 209 -8.85 -11.77 13.53
C HIS A 209 -7.41 -11.39 13.84
N VAL A 210 -6.85 -11.92 14.93
CA VAL A 210 -5.40 -11.84 15.16
C VAL A 210 -4.68 -12.53 14.01
N TRP A 211 -3.59 -11.95 13.52
CA TRP A 211 -2.75 -12.55 12.48
C TRP A 211 -2.22 -13.93 12.92
N LYS A 212 -2.37 -14.92 12.04
CA LYS A 212 -1.96 -16.32 12.27
C LYS A 212 -0.88 -16.80 11.29
N GLY A 213 -0.37 -15.91 10.44
CA GLY A 213 0.62 -16.26 9.42
C GLY A 213 0.01 -16.72 8.09
N TYR A 214 0.80 -17.53 7.38
CA TYR A 214 0.54 -18.07 6.06
C TYR A 214 -0.36 -19.32 6.08
N GLY A 215 -1.07 -19.58 4.98
CA GLY A 215 -1.99 -20.72 4.80
C GLY A 215 -3.31 -20.32 4.13
N ASP A 216 -4.28 -21.23 4.13
CA ASP A 216 -5.62 -20.98 3.57
C ASP A 216 -6.35 -19.94 4.43
N ILE A 217 -6.54 -18.75 3.88
CA ILE A 217 -7.14 -17.61 4.59
C ILE A 217 -8.56 -17.89 5.08
N ARG A 218 -9.31 -18.78 4.42
CA ARG A 218 -10.68 -19.12 4.79
C ARG A 218 -10.73 -19.97 6.05
N ILE A 219 -9.63 -20.67 6.34
CA ILE A 219 -9.48 -21.51 7.53
C ILE A 219 -8.87 -20.67 8.65
N LEU A 220 -7.85 -19.87 8.34
CA LEU A 220 -7.14 -19.07 9.34
C LEU A 220 -7.97 -17.87 9.83
N TYR A 221 -8.76 -17.26 8.94
CA TYR A 221 -9.48 -16.01 9.17
C TYR A 221 -10.94 -16.11 8.67
N PRO A 222 -11.78 -16.98 9.28
CA PRO A 222 -13.11 -17.31 8.78
C PRO A 222 -14.16 -16.20 8.97
#